data_AF-A0A9J7LRH6-F1
#
_entry.id   AF-A0A9J7LRH6-F1
#
_cell.length_a   1.000
_cell.length_b   1.000
_cell.length_c   1.000
_cell.angle_alpha   90.00
_cell.angle_beta   90.00
_cell.angle_gamma   90.00
#
_symmetry.space_group_name_H-M   'P 1'
#
loop_
_entity.id
_entity.type
_entity.pdbx_description
1 polymer ?
#
loop_
_entity_poly.entity_id
_entity_poly.type
_entity_poly.pdbx_seq_one_letter_code
_entity_poly.pdbx_strand_id
1 'polypeptide(L)'
;MAIWLGEDPSILSGDNDGTSLDTTLRLLLLFSYKHRKRKISSMDRIVTEEELDYVADNVSPFQSRRLLRKLGLKDVTIDQVFYNFEKSPEQLYQGLRKCKEKKGRSFTLDELVNALKCTRRTDLAEELLFGVTMSSGEDAKLIQSRVIQKKFAKIGDGKLRRQVQQSFGIVKDIFTTILQKILK
;
A
#
# COMPACT_ATOMS: atom_id res chain seq x y z
N MET A 1 -5.61 -16.47 76.43
CA MET A 1 -4.21 -16.09 76.20
C MET A 1 -4.10 -15.73 74.72
N ALA A 2 -3.90 -14.44 74.44
CA ALA A 2 -3.76 -13.90 73.09
C ALA A 2 -2.28 -13.88 72.71
N ILE A 3 -1.94 -14.19 71.44
CA ILE A 3 -0.82 -13.54 70.75
C ILE A 3 -1.26 -13.28 69.30
N TRP A 4 -1.23 -12.00 68.96
CA TRP A 4 -1.51 -11.37 67.69
C TRP A 4 -0.15 -11.12 67.02
N LEU A 5 0.03 -11.53 65.76
CA LEU A 5 1.10 -11.13 64.85
C LEU A 5 0.41 -11.09 63.46
N GLY A 6 0.15 -9.96 62.79
CA GLY A 6 0.76 -8.64 62.87
C GLY A 6 1.81 -8.49 61.78
N GLU A 7 1.43 -8.61 60.50
CA GLU A 7 2.20 -8.05 59.38
C GLU A 7 1.26 -7.51 58.29
N ASP A 8 1.51 -6.23 57.98
CA ASP A 8 0.73 -5.32 57.16
C ASP A 8 0.87 -5.53 55.64
N PRO A 9 -0.07 -4.99 54.85
CA PRO A 9 -0.16 -5.17 53.40
C PRO A 9 0.85 -4.28 52.67
N SER A 10 1.95 -4.87 52.20
CA SER A 10 2.91 -4.17 51.35
C SER A 10 2.64 -4.43 49.87
N ILE A 11 1.91 -3.47 49.29
CA ILE A 11 2.25 -2.76 48.05
C ILE A 11 2.64 -3.64 46.85
N LEU A 12 1.67 -3.89 45.96
CA LEU A 12 1.89 -3.89 44.50
C LEU A 12 0.62 -3.40 43.78
N SER A 13 0.18 -2.17 44.09
CA SER A 13 -0.55 -1.36 43.12
C SER A 13 0.50 -0.65 42.28
N GLY A 14 0.79 -1.28 41.14
CA GLY A 14 1.54 -0.70 40.03
C GLY A 14 0.59 -0.37 38.90
N ASP A 15 -0.50 0.35 39.21
CA ASP A 15 -1.41 0.91 38.22
C ASP A 15 -0.75 2.18 37.65
N ASN A 16 -0.17 2.08 36.44
CA ASN A 16 0.06 3.23 35.56
C ASN A 16 0.44 2.77 34.14
N ASP A 17 -0.59 2.52 33.34
CA ASP A 17 -0.91 3.33 32.14
C ASP A 17 0.10 3.40 30.97
N GLY A 18 1.01 2.44 30.82
CA GLY A 18 1.88 2.34 29.64
C GLY A 18 1.29 1.60 28.42
N THR A 19 0.27 0.77 28.60
CA THR A 19 -0.19 -0.20 27.57
C THR A 19 -1.42 0.25 26.79
N SER A 20 -2.15 1.26 27.27
CA SER A 20 -3.38 1.76 26.62
C SER A 20 -3.10 2.43 25.27
N LEU A 21 -2.02 3.22 25.19
CA LEU A 21 -1.65 3.91 23.96
C LEU A 21 -1.11 2.94 22.91
N ASP A 22 -0.34 1.93 23.33
CA ASP A 22 0.23 0.91 22.44
C ASP A 22 -0.84 -0.03 21.86
N THR A 23 -1.82 -0.43 22.67
CA THR A 23 -2.98 -1.20 22.19
C THR A 23 -3.87 -0.38 21.27
N THR A 24 -4.05 0.92 21.54
CA THR A 24 -4.82 1.82 20.66
C THR A 24 -4.13 2.05 19.32
N LEU A 25 -2.80 2.24 19.30
CA LEU A 25 -2.01 2.34 18.07
C LEU A 25 -1.98 1.03 17.30
N ARG A 26 -1.85 -0.12 17.97
CA ARG A 26 -1.97 -1.44 17.35
C ARG A 26 -3.35 -1.69 16.76
N LEU A 27 -4.41 -1.28 17.45
CA LEU A 27 -5.78 -1.37 16.94
C LEU A 27 -5.98 -0.42 15.76
N LEU A 28 -5.45 0.81 15.78
CA LEU A 28 -5.49 1.73 14.63
C LEU A 28 -4.70 1.21 13.42
N LEU A 29 -3.54 0.58 13.65
CA LEU A 29 -2.77 -0.09 12.61
C LEU A 29 -3.54 -1.27 12.03
N LEU A 30 -4.11 -2.14 12.88
CA LEU A 30 -4.94 -3.28 12.45
C LEU A 30 -6.22 -2.82 11.74
N PHE A 31 -6.86 -1.74 12.19
CA PHE A 31 -8.07 -1.19 11.55
C PHE A 31 -7.73 -0.56 10.20
N SER A 32 -6.58 0.13 10.10
CA SER A 32 -6.06 0.66 8.84
C SER A 32 -5.69 -0.45 7.85
N TYR A 33 -5.18 -1.58 8.36
CA TYR A 33 -4.85 -2.76 7.57
C TYR A 33 -6.13 -3.50 7.09
N LYS A 34 -7.14 -3.63 7.96
CA LYS A 34 -8.39 -4.34 7.65
C LYS A 34 -9.34 -3.57 6.73
N HIS A 35 -9.37 -2.24 6.79
CA HIS A 35 -10.19 -1.42 5.90
C HIS A 35 -9.59 -1.15 4.50
N ARG A 36 -8.35 -1.58 4.24
CA ARG A 36 -7.69 -1.46 2.93
C ARG A 36 -8.16 -2.47 1.88
N LYS A 37 -9.09 -3.38 2.21
CA LYS A 37 -9.71 -4.31 1.24
C LYS A 37 -10.89 -3.73 0.44
N ARG A 38 -11.29 -2.47 0.65
CA ARG A 38 -12.35 -1.81 -0.15
C ARG A 38 -11.81 -0.91 -1.26
N LYS A 39 -10.78 -1.36 -1.99
CA LYS A 39 -10.35 -0.76 -3.27
C LYS A 39 -10.54 -1.81 -4.36
N ILE A 40 -11.82 -2.14 -4.66
CA ILE A 40 -12.19 -3.13 -5.69
C ILE A 40 -12.69 -2.43 -6.96
N SER A 41 -12.99 -1.12 -6.92
CA SER A 41 -13.55 -0.42 -8.09
C SER A 41 -12.54 -0.06 -9.19
N SER A 42 -11.23 -0.32 -9.01
CA SER A 42 -10.20 0.00 -10.02
C SER A 42 -9.61 -1.22 -10.74
N MET A 43 -10.12 -2.42 -10.45
CA MET A 43 -9.58 -3.69 -10.98
C MET A 43 -10.00 -3.94 -12.43
N ASP A 44 -11.18 -3.46 -12.81
CA ASP A 44 -11.71 -3.58 -14.18
C ASP A 44 -11.14 -2.51 -15.14
N ARG A 45 -10.16 -1.72 -14.68
CA ARG A 45 -9.50 -0.71 -15.50
C ARG A 45 -8.66 -1.39 -16.56
N ILE A 46 -8.76 -0.90 -17.80
CA ILE A 46 -7.88 -1.29 -18.90
C ILE A 46 -6.46 -0.82 -18.57
N VAL A 47 -5.48 -1.70 -18.78
CA VAL A 47 -4.07 -1.38 -18.51
C VAL A 47 -3.57 -0.27 -19.45
N THR A 48 -3.03 0.80 -18.87
CA THR A 48 -2.44 1.93 -19.62
C THR A 48 -1.02 1.59 -20.08
N GLU A 49 -0.52 2.30 -21.07
CA GLU A 49 0.85 2.04 -21.59
C GLU A 49 1.92 2.42 -20.57
N GLU A 50 1.70 3.48 -19.81
CA GLU A 50 2.57 3.90 -18.69
C GLU A 50 2.72 2.80 -17.63
N GLU A 51 1.65 2.05 -17.33
CA GLU A 51 1.71 0.92 -16.40
C GLU A 51 2.53 -0.23 -16.98
N LEU A 52 2.48 -0.44 -18.29
CA LEU A 52 3.28 -1.47 -18.97
C LEU A 52 4.76 -1.10 -18.97
N ASP A 53 5.10 0.15 -19.28
CA ASP A 53 6.47 0.66 -19.22
C ASP A 53 7.04 0.50 -17.81
N TYR A 54 6.27 0.94 -16.80
CA TYR A 54 6.68 0.81 -15.41
C TYR A 54 6.93 -0.67 -15.02
N VAL A 55 6.07 -1.59 -15.44
CA VAL A 55 6.28 -3.03 -15.18
C VAL A 55 7.52 -3.55 -15.92
N ALA A 56 7.72 -3.11 -17.16
CA ALA A 56 8.85 -3.52 -17.98
C ALA A 56 10.20 -3.10 -17.35
N ASP A 57 10.26 -1.90 -16.79
CA ASP A 57 11.47 -1.37 -16.16
C ASP A 57 11.82 -2.05 -14.84
N ASN A 58 10.81 -2.51 -14.09
CA ASN A 58 10.99 -3.03 -12.73
C ASN A 58 11.05 -4.57 -12.63
N VAL A 59 10.69 -5.28 -13.71
CA VAL A 59 10.70 -6.76 -13.74
C VAL A 59 12.03 -7.27 -14.29
N SER A 60 12.62 -8.23 -13.57
CA SER A 60 13.88 -8.82 -13.98
C SER A 60 13.74 -9.65 -15.28
N PRO A 61 14.80 -9.74 -16.11
CA PRO A 61 14.77 -10.48 -17.38
C PRO A 61 14.46 -11.98 -17.22
N PHE A 62 14.76 -12.57 -16.07
CA PHE A 62 14.44 -13.96 -15.78
C PHE A 62 12.94 -14.19 -15.50
N GLN A 63 12.27 -13.17 -14.97
CA GLN A 63 10.86 -13.24 -14.58
C GLN A 63 9.94 -12.83 -15.72
N SER A 64 10.42 -12.02 -16.66
CA SER A 64 9.67 -11.53 -17.83
C SER A 64 9.07 -12.68 -18.65
N ARG A 65 9.84 -13.71 -18.99
CA ARG A 65 9.33 -14.88 -19.73
C ARG A 65 8.24 -15.62 -18.95
N ARG A 66 8.42 -15.80 -17.65
CA ARG A 66 7.44 -16.48 -16.78
C ARG A 66 6.15 -15.67 -16.67
N LEU A 67 6.26 -14.34 -16.62
CA LEU A 67 5.12 -13.43 -16.61
C LEU A 67 4.30 -13.54 -17.90
N LEU A 68 4.97 -13.48 -19.06
CA LEU A 68 4.30 -13.59 -20.37
C LEU A 68 3.60 -14.94 -20.57
N ARG A 69 4.19 -16.04 -20.10
CA ARG A 69 3.53 -17.36 -20.09
C ARG A 69 2.26 -17.35 -19.24
N LYS A 70 2.29 -16.70 -18.07
CA LYS A 70 1.12 -16.59 -17.18
C LYS A 70 0.02 -15.71 -17.76
N LEU A 71 0.38 -14.75 -18.61
CA LEU A 71 -0.57 -13.94 -19.36
C LEU A 71 -1.17 -14.67 -20.59
N GLY A 72 -0.73 -15.90 -20.88
CA GLY A 72 -1.25 -16.73 -21.98
C GLY A 72 -0.62 -16.45 -23.34
N LEU A 73 0.60 -15.88 -23.36
CA LEU A 73 1.41 -15.80 -24.57
C LEU A 73 2.05 -17.16 -24.86
N LYS A 74 2.05 -17.59 -26.13
CA LYS A 74 2.66 -18.86 -26.56
C LYS A 74 4.18 -18.73 -26.52
N ASP A 75 4.89 -19.80 -26.17
CA ASP A 75 6.37 -19.79 -26.08
C ASP A 75 7.03 -19.36 -27.39
N VAL A 76 6.53 -19.82 -28.54
CA VAL A 76 7.04 -19.41 -29.86
C VAL A 76 7.01 -17.88 -30.03
N THR A 77 5.94 -17.22 -29.58
CA THR A 77 5.82 -15.76 -29.65
C THR A 77 6.76 -15.07 -28.67
N ILE A 78 6.96 -15.66 -27.48
CA ILE A 78 7.91 -15.15 -26.49
C ILE A 78 9.32 -15.22 -27.08
N ASP A 79 9.74 -16.35 -27.63
CA ASP A 79 11.07 -16.52 -28.19
C ASP A 79 11.32 -15.55 -29.36
N GLN A 80 10.32 -15.33 -30.23
CA GLN A 80 10.41 -14.31 -31.29
C GLN A 80 10.59 -12.89 -30.74
N VAL A 81 9.86 -12.51 -29.69
CA VAL A 81 10.03 -11.18 -29.07
C VAL A 81 11.42 -11.05 -28.44
N PHE A 82 11.86 -12.08 -27.72
CA PHE A 82 13.17 -12.05 -27.06
C PHE A 82 14.33 -12.12 -28.04
N TYR A 83 14.13 -12.70 -29.22
CA TYR A 83 15.11 -12.71 -30.30
C TYR A 83 15.20 -11.35 -31.01
N ASN A 84 14.04 -10.70 -31.24
CA ASN A 84 13.97 -9.46 -32.03
C ASN A 84 14.48 -8.22 -31.28
N PHE A 85 14.42 -8.22 -29.94
CA PHE A 85 14.80 -7.07 -29.13
C PHE A 85 16.00 -7.44 -28.25
N GLU A 86 17.05 -6.63 -28.26
CA GLU A 86 18.27 -6.89 -27.49
C GLU A 86 18.15 -6.44 -26.02
N LYS A 87 17.42 -5.35 -25.77
CA LYS A 87 17.27 -4.75 -24.44
C LYS A 87 16.20 -5.50 -23.62
N SER A 88 16.55 -5.89 -22.40
CA SER A 88 15.66 -6.64 -21.52
C SER A 88 14.33 -5.95 -21.13
N PRO A 89 14.25 -4.64 -20.81
CA PRO A 89 12.95 -4.02 -20.53
C PRO A 89 12.09 -3.94 -21.79
N GLU A 90 12.71 -3.62 -22.94
CA GLU A 90 12.03 -3.55 -24.24
C GLU A 90 11.40 -4.90 -24.63
N GLN A 91 12.13 -6.02 -24.43
CA GLN A 91 11.59 -7.36 -24.67
C GLN A 91 10.29 -7.62 -23.88
N LEU A 92 10.26 -7.23 -22.60
CA LEU A 92 9.08 -7.42 -21.77
C LEU A 92 7.94 -6.49 -22.20
N TYR A 93 8.24 -5.21 -22.43
CA TYR A 93 7.26 -4.24 -22.92
C TYR A 93 6.57 -4.74 -24.20
N GLN A 94 7.35 -5.16 -25.19
CA GLN A 94 6.84 -5.67 -26.46
C GLN A 94 6.02 -6.96 -26.28
N GLY A 95 6.41 -7.82 -25.34
CA GLY A 95 5.62 -8.99 -24.95
C GLY A 95 4.27 -8.62 -24.33
N LEU A 96 4.26 -7.63 -23.44
CA LEU A 96 3.04 -7.12 -22.79
C LEU A 96 2.12 -6.42 -23.78
N ARG A 97 2.69 -5.65 -24.72
CA ARG A 97 1.95 -5.03 -25.82
C ARG A 97 1.25 -6.07 -26.69
N LYS A 98 1.95 -7.15 -27.08
CA LYS A 98 1.33 -8.27 -27.81
C LYS A 98 0.24 -8.97 -26.99
N CYS A 99 0.41 -9.11 -25.68
CA CYS A 99 -0.66 -9.62 -24.80
C CYS A 99 -1.90 -8.71 -24.84
N LYS A 100 -1.69 -7.39 -24.75
CA LYS A 100 -2.76 -6.37 -24.83
C LYS A 100 -3.45 -6.38 -26.18
N GLU A 101 -2.72 -6.49 -27.29
CA GLU A 101 -3.27 -6.59 -28.64
C GLU A 101 -4.11 -7.86 -28.82
N LYS A 102 -3.64 -9.00 -28.31
CA LYS A 102 -4.35 -10.29 -28.40
C LYS A 102 -5.65 -10.33 -27.59
N LYS A 103 -5.65 -9.73 -26.40
CA LYS A 103 -6.81 -9.70 -25.50
C LYS A 103 -7.74 -8.50 -25.77
N GLY A 104 -7.22 -7.42 -26.32
CA GLY A 104 -7.94 -6.18 -26.57
C GLY A 104 -8.44 -5.55 -25.26
N ARG A 105 -9.76 -5.28 -25.18
CA ARG A 105 -10.38 -4.61 -24.02
C ARG A 105 -10.49 -5.49 -22.77
N SER A 106 -10.29 -6.80 -22.88
CA SER A 106 -10.33 -7.70 -21.72
C SER A 106 -9.03 -7.71 -20.93
N PHE A 107 -7.99 -7.03 -21.40
CA PHE A 107 -6.73 -6.92 -20.68
C PHE A 107 -6.85 -5.90 -19.54
N THR A 108 -7.33 -6.38 -18.40
CA THR A 108 -7.55 -5.58 -17.19
C THR A 108 -6.32 -5.57 -16.28
N LEU A 109 -6.25 -4.55 -15.42
CA LEU A 109 -5.21 -4.42 -14.41
C LEU A 109 -5.21 -5.62 -13.45
N ASP A 110 -6.38 -6.19 -13.13
CA ASP A 110 -6.46 -7.38 -12.28
C ASP A 110 -5.72 -8.59 -12.87
N GLU A 111 -5.85 -8.84 -14.18
CA GLU A 111 -5.10 -9.92 -14.82
C GLU A 111 -3.59 -9.72 -14.72
N LEU A 112 -3.12 -8.49 -14.95
CA LEU A 112 -1.71 -8.13 -14.84
C LEU A 112 -1.19 -8.30 -13.40
N VAL A 113 -1.94 -7.79 -12.43
CA VAL A 113 -1.63 -7.90 -10.99
C VAL A 113 -1.61 -9.36 -10.54
N ASN A 114 -2.57 -10.17 -10.99
CA ASN A 114 -2.62 -11.59 -10.67
C ASN A 114 -1.45 -12.35 -11.29
N ALA A 115 -1.07 -12.02 -12.53
CA ALA A 115 0.11 -12.59 -13.17
C ALA A 115 1.41 -12.23 -12.40
N LEU A 116 1.55 -10.99 -11.93
CA LEU A 116 2.68 -10.54 -11.10
C LEU A 116 2.75 -11.24 -9.74
N LYS A 117 1.60 -11.47 -9.10
CA LYS A 117 1.52 -12.29 -7.87
C LYS A 117 2.01 -13.72 -8.14
N CYS A 118 1.60 -14.31 -9.27
CA CYS A 118 2.06 -15.65 -9.67
C CYS A 118 3.56 -15.73 -9.97
N THR A 119 4.22 -14.63 -10.32
CA THR A 119 5.68 -14.58 -10.52
C THR A 119 6.46 -14.24 -9.24
N ARG A 120 5.77 -14.14 -8.09
CA ARG A 120 6.35 -13.76 -6.79
C ARG A 120 6.86 -12.32 -6.73
N ARG A 121 6.29 -11.42 -7.54
CA ARG A 121 6.52 -9.96 -7.44
C ARG A 121 5.28 -9.29 -6.86
N THR A 122 4.96 -9.66 -5.63
CA THR A 122 3.83 -9.07 -4.88
C THR A 122 4.07 -7.60 -4.58
N ASP A 123 5.33 -7.23 -4.41
CA ASP A 123 5.86 -5.87 -4.28
C ASP A 123 5.42 -4.98 -5.44
N LEU A 124 5.70 -5.37 -6.69
CA LEU A 124 5.24 -4.60 -7.87
C LEU A 124 3.72 -4.63 -8.05
N ALA A 125 3.08 -5.75 -7.73
CA ALA A 125 1.63 -5.87 -7.80
C ALA A 125 0.92 -4.90 -6.84
N GLU A 126 1.46 -4.77 -5.62
CA GLU A 126 1.00 -3.79 -4.63
C GLU A 126 1.31 -2.37 -5.10
N GLU A 127 2.52 -2.13 -5.59
CA GLU A 127 2.92 -0.81 -6.06
C GLU A 127 2.10 -0.33 -7.25
N LEU A 128 1.71 -1.18 -8.21
CA LEU A 128 0.75 -0.80 -9.25
C LEU A 128 -0.61 -0.44 -8.66
N LEU A 129 -1.09 -1.23 -7.69
CA LEU A 129 -2.36 -0.98 -7.01
C LEU A 129 -2.41 0.37 -6.27
N PHE A 130 -1.27 0.78 -5.71
CA PHE A 130 -1.12 1.99 -4.91
C PHE A 130 -0.64 3.20 -5.75
N GLY A 131 0.28 2.98 -6.68
CA GLY A 131 0.94 3.94 -7.56
C GLY A 131 0.03 4.49 -8.65
N VAL A 132 -0.98 3.73 -9.08
CA VAL A 132 -2.10 4.26 -9.89
C VAL A 132 -2.85 5.39 -9.18
N THR A 133 -2.75 5.49 -7.85
CA THR A 133 -3.29 6.63 -7.10
C THR A 133 -2.31 7.78 -6.85
N MET A 134 -1.10 7.73 -7.43
CA MET A 134 -0.02 8.70 -7.20
C MET A 134 0.43 9.48 -8.44
N SER A 135 -0.02 9.14 -9.66
CA SER A 135 0.31 9.94 -10.87
C SER A 135 -0.53 11.23 -11.04
N SER A 136 -1.53 11.49 -10.17
CA SER A 136 -2.04 12.86 -9.96
C SER A 136 -1.37 13.45 -8.72
N GLY A 137 -0.19 14.04 -8.94
CA GLY A 137 0.74 14.51 -7.91
C GLY A 137 0.23 15.63 -6.98
N GLU A 138 -0.97 16.18 -7.20
CA GLU A 138 -1.52 17.25 -6.35
C GLU A 138 -2.82 16.85 -5.63
N ASP A 139 -3.63 15.95 -6.19
CA ASP A 139 -4.92 15.58 -5.60
C ASP A 139 -4.81 14.51 -4.51
N ALA A 140 -3.78 13.65 -4.55
CA ALA A 140 -3.65 12.55 -3.59
C ALA A 140 -3.42 13.04 -2.14
N LYS A 141 -2.68 14.16 -1.97
CA LYS A 141 -2.48 14.82 -0.68
C LYS A 141 -3.77 15.44 -0.14
N LEU A 142 -4.62 15.95 -1.03
CA LEU A 142 -5.91 16.56 -0.70
C LEU A 142 -7.00 15.52 -0.40
N ILE A 143 -6.96 14.36 -1.06
CA ILE A 143 -7.89 13.26 -0.84
C ILE A 143 -7.55 12.49 0.45
N GLN A 144 -6.28 12.20 0.74
CA GLN A 144 -5.92 11.60 2.03
C GLN A 144 -6.29 12.51 3.20
N SER A 145 -6.01 13.81 3.11
CA SER A 145 -6.40 14.77 4.15
C SER A 145 -7.93 14.95 4.27
N ARG A 146 -8.68 15.00 3.16
CA ARG A 146 -10.16 15.07 3.20
C ARG A 146 -10.85 13.79 3.67
N VAL A 147 -10.35 12.61 3.33
CA VAL A 147 -10.93 11.33 3.77
C VAL A 147 -10.71 11.12 5.27
N ILE A 148 -9.53 11.54 5.77
CA ILE A 148 -9.23 11.58 7.20
C ILE A 148 -10.18 12.57 7.90
N GLN A 149 -10.32 13.80 7.39
CA GLN A 149 -11.23 14.82 7.97
C GLN A 149 -12.72 14.43 7.96
N LYS A 150 -13.24 13.88 6.85
CA LYS A 150 -14.66 13.47 6.75
C LYS A 150 -14.99 12.28 7.65
N LYS A 151 -14.04 11.36 7.90
CA LYS A 151 -14.24 10.26 8.84
C LYS A 151 -14.28 10.74 10.29
N PHE A 152 -13.52 11.77 10.65
CA PHE A 152 -13.57 12.38 11.98
C PHE A 152 -14.82 13.23 12.23
N ALA A 153 -15.44 13.78 11.19
CA ALA A 153 -16.71 14.50 11.31
C ALA A 153 -17.91 13.59 11.63
N LYS A 154 -17.81 12.28 11.34
CA LYS A 154 -18.87 11.29 11.60
C LYS A 154 -18.75 10.58 12.96
N ILE A 155 -17.64 10.74 13.67
CA ILE A 155 -17.47 10.20 15.02
C ILE A 155 -18.07 11.22 15.98
N GLY A 156 -19.31 10.96 16.42
CA GLY A 156 -20.15 11.85 17.22
C GLY A 156 -19.71 12.06 18.68
N ASP A 157 -18.43 11.87 19.00
CA ASP A 157 -17.90 12.09 20.34
C ASP A 157 -16.99 13.33 20.34
N GLY A 158 -17.55 14.46 20.78
CA GLY A 158 -16.86 15.75 20.82
C GLY A 158 -15.57 15.76 21.66
N LYS A 159 -15.40 14.79 22.56
CA LYS A 159 -14.20 14.63 23.39
C LYS A 159 -13.03 14.00 22.62
N LEU A 160 -13.30 12.97 21.80
CA LEU A 160 -12.30 12.30 20.97
C LEU A 160 -11.80 13.23 19.86
N ARG A 161 -12.69 14.06 19.32
CA ARG A 161 -12.35 15.07 18.31
C ARG A 161 -11.29 16.06 18.82
N ARG A 162 -11.43 16.58 20.05
CA ARG A 162 -10.46 17.53 20.64
C ARG A 162 -9.09 16.88 20.86
N GLN A 163 -9.07 15.64 21.35
CA GLN A 163 -7.84 14.91 21.61
C GLN A 163 -7.08 14.57 20.33
N VAL A 164 -7.79 14.16 19.28
CA VAL A 164 -7.20 13.90 17.95
C VAL A 164 -6.73 15.19 17.28
N GLN A 165 -7.45 16.30 17.47
CA GLN A 165 -7.07 17.59 16.89
C GLN A 165 -5.81 18.18 17.57
N GLN A 166 -5.67 17.99 18.89
CA GLN A 166 -4.43 18.31 19.61
C GLN A 166 -3.26 17.44 19.14
N SER A 167 -3.45 16.12 19.00
CA SER A 167 -2.36 15.25 18.54
C SER A 167 -1.97 15.52 17.07
N PHE A 168 -2.93 15.86 16.20
CA PHE A 168 -2.63 16.28 14.83
C PHE A 168 -1.89 17.63 14.76
N GLY A 169 -2.21 18.57 15.64
CA GLY A 169 -1.49 19.84 15.76
C GLY A 169 -0.03 19.61 16.12
N ILE A 170 0.22 18.80 17.14
CA ILE A 170 1.56 18.44 17.60
C ILE A 170 2.35 17.75 16.47
N VAL A 171 1.74 16.81 15.75
CA VAL A 171 2.41 16.12 14.64
C VAL A 171 2.76 17.08 13.50
N LYS A 172 1.88 18.04 13.19
CA LYS A 172 2.17 19.08 12.19
C LYS A 172 3.37 19.94 12.59
N ASP A 173 3.43 20.39 13.84
CA ASP A 173 4.50 21.27 14.33
C ASP A 173 5.84 20.54 14.40
N ILE A 174 5.85 19.26 14.77
CA ILE A 174 7.05 18.44 14.72
C ILE A 174 7.53 18.27 13.27
N PHE A 175 6.60 18.00 12.34
CA PHE A 175 6.95 17.78 10.94
C PHE A 175 7.47 19.06 10.26
N THR A 176 6.90 20.22 10.54
CA THR A 176 7.39 21.51 10.02
C THR A 176 8.76 21.86 10.60
N THR A 177 9.00 21.58 11.89
CA THR A 177 10.30 21.81 12.54
C THR A 177 11.39 20.92 11.95
N ILE A 178 11.08 19.66 11.65
CA ILE A 178 12.02 18.73 10.99
C ILE A 178 12.31 19.18 9.56
N LEU A 179 11.29 19.56 8.78
CA LEU A 179 11.47 20.07 7.43
C LEU A 179 12.34 21.34 7.39
N GLN A 180 12.13 22.27 8.32
CA GLN A 180 12.94 23.50 8.39
C GLN A 180 14.41 23.24 8.76
N LYS A 181 14.70 22.15 9.50
CA LYS A 181 16.08 21.74 9.81
C LYS A 181 16.77 21.05 8.64
N ILE A 182 16.03 20.39 7.75
CA ILE A 182 16.58 19.68 6.59
C ILE A 182 16.82 20.63 5.40
N LEU A 183 16.06 21.72 5.31
CA LEU A 183 16.13 22.71 4.22
C LEU A 183 17.13 23.87 4.47
N LYS A 184 17.92 23.81 5.55
CA LYS A 184 19.05 24.72 5.82
C LYS A 184 20.36 23.97 5.66
#